data_AF-A0A545ST97-F1
#
_entry.id   AF-A0A545ST97-F1
#
_cell.length_a   1.000
_cell.length_b   1.000
_cell.length_c   1.000
_cell.angle_alpha   90.00
_cell.angle_beta   90.00
_cell.angle_gamma   90.00
#
_symmetry.space_group_name_H-M   'P 1'
#
loop_
_entity.id
_entity.type
_entity.pdbx_description
1 polymer ?
#
loop_
_entity_poly.entity_id
_entity_poly.type
_entity_poly.pdbx_seq_one_letter_code
_entity_poly.pdbx_strand_id
1 'polypeptide(L)'
;MSDENRRDTAQDLESRRIARNSSRQAETNNARIEELERKLGKLSLITEALWEIVASEANYGEPELLQKIEMVVSDREQRLGKKLSCSRCNMLVAASKEKCIYCGAALADKTRSSPFDE
;
A
#
# COMPACT_ATOMS: atom_id res chain seq x y z
N MET A 1 -7.94 5.21 55.79
CA MET A 1 -6.79 5.33 54.87
C MET A 1 -7.18 4.69 53.54
N SER A 2 -8.21 5.25 52.90
CA SER A 2 -9.24 4.44 52.24
C SER A 2 -9.50 4.95 50.83
N ASP A 3 -9.51 4.02 49.87
CA ASP A 3 -9.91 4.13 48.46
C ASP A 3 -9.22 5.14 47.53
N GLU A 4 -8.90 6.34 47.97
CA GLU A 4 -8.30 7.39 47.13
C GLU A 4 -6.85 7.05 46.74
N ASN A 5 -6.05 6.61 47.72
CA ASN A 5 -4.65 6.18 47.51
C ASN A 5 -4.53 4.88 46.68
N ARG A 6 -5.60 4.07 46.60
CA ARG A 6 -5.69 2.89 45.73
C ARG A 6 -6.02 3.24 44.28
N ARG A 7 -6.78 4.32 44.04
CA ARG A 7 -7.08 4.81 42.69
C ARG A 7 -5.86 5.50 42.07
N ASP A 8 -5.14 6.31 42.84
CA ASP A 8 -3.93 7.00 42.36
C ASP A 8 -2.82 6.03 41.95
N THR A 9 -2.62 4.95 42.72
CA THR A 9 -1.66 3.89 42.40
C THR A 9 -2.07 3.07 41.18
N ALA A 10 -3.35 2.79 41.01
CA ALA A 10 -3.86 2.12 39.80
C ALA A 10 -3.70 3.01 38.55
N GLN A 11 -3.91 4.32 38.68
CA GLN A 11 -3.77 5.29 37.60
C GLN A 11 -2.29 5.50 37.20
N ASP A 12 -1.35 5.50 38.15
CA ASP A 12 0.10 5.54 37.87
C ASP A 12 0.57 4.26 37.16
N LEU A 13 0.09 3.09 37.60
CA LEU A 13 0.41 1.82 36.95
C LEU A 13 -0.09 1.75 35.52
N GLU A 14 -1.32 2.20 35.26
CA GLU A 14 -1.88 2.25 33.91
C GLU A 14 -1.14 3.27 33.02
N SER A 15 -0.80 4.44 33.57
CA SER A 15 0.00 5.45 32.85
C SER A 15 1.38 4.92 32.44
N ARG A 16 2.06 4.20 33.34
CA ARG A 16 3.34 3.54 33.04
C ARG A 16 3.19 2.42 32.01
N ARG A 17 2.09 1.68 32.06
CA ARG A 17 1.79 0.61 31.10
C ARG A 17 1.57 1.19 29.71
N ILE A 18 0.77 2.25 29.59
CA ILE A 18 0.54 2.97 28.34
C ILE A 18 1.88 3.52 27.81
N ALA A 19 2.68 4.20 28.65
CA ALA A 19 3.98 4.72 28.23
C ALA A 19 4.92 3.62 27.70
N ARG A 20 4.98 2.46 28.37
CA ARG A 20 5.78 1.30 27.91
C ARG A 20 5.27 0.72 26.60
N ASN A 21 3.95 0.58 26.45
CA ASN A 21 3.35 0.06 25.22
C ASN A 21 3.59 1.02 24.05
N SER A 22 3.44 2.33 24.28
CA SER A 22 3.73 3.37 23.28
C SER A 22 5.20 3.37 22.88
N SER A 23 6.14 3.24 23.82
CA SER A 23 7.58 3.13 23.51
C SER A 23 7.88 1.91 22.63
N ARG A 24 7.35 0.74 23.00
CA ARG A 24 7.52 -0.48 22.22
C ARG A 24 6.90 -0.38 20.82
N GLN A 25 5.74 0.25 20.71
CA GLN A 25 5.11 0.49 19.41
C GLN A 25 5.95 1.44 18.55
N ALA A 26 6.51 2.49 19.15
CA ALA A 26 7.40 3.42 18.47
C ALA A 26 8.67 2.73 17.96
N GLU A 27 9.32 1.91 18.80
CA GLU A 27 10.48 1.09 18.40
C GLU A 27 10.15 0.15 17.23
N THR A 28 9.01 -0.54 17.32
CA THR A 28 8.54 -1.45 16.25
C THR A 28 8.25 -0.70 14.95
N ASN A 29 7.63 0.48 15.05
CA ASN A 29 7.35 1.32 13.90
C ASN A 29 8.65 1.83 13.25
N ASN A 30 9.62 2.26 14.06
CA ASN A 30 10.92 2.73 13.56
C ASN A 30 11.66 1.61 12.84
N ALA A 31 11.72 0.41 13.42
CA ALA A 31 12.33 -0.74 12.75
C ALA A 31 11.64 -1.08 11.41
N ARG A 32 10.32 -0.93 11.33
CA ARG A 32 9.57 -1.11 10.09
C ARG A 32 9.87 -0.01 9.07
N ILE A 33 10.03 1.24 9.50
CA ILE A 33 10.41 2.37 8.64
C ILE A 33 11.81 2.12 8.06
N GLU A 34 12.79 1.80 8.88
CA GLU A 34 14.17 1.51 8.45
C GLU A 34 14.21 0.39 7.42
N GLU A 35 13.44 -0.69 7.63
CA GLU A 35 13.36 -1.79 6.68
C GLU A 35 12.68 -1.39 5.36
N LEU A 36 11.66 -0.52 5.41
CA LEU A 36 11.02 0.03 4.21
C LEU A 36 11.97 0.95 3.44
N GLU A 37 12.72 1.81 4.13
CA GLU A 37 13.74 2.67 3.52
C GLU A 37 14.84 1.85 2.85
N ARG A 38 15.30 0.78 3.49
CA ARG A 38 16.28 -0.14 2.91
C ARG A 38 15.75 -0.84 1.66
N LYS A 39 14.49 -1.30 1.68
CA LYS A 39 13.84 -1.88 0.49
C LYS A 39 13.69 -0.86 -0.62
N LEU A 40 13.33 0.37 -0.30
CA LEU A 40 13.19 1.47 -1.26
C LEU A 40 14.53 1.79 -1.92
N GLY A 41 15.61 1.92 -1.12
CA GLY A 41 16.96 2.14 -1.64
C GLY A 41 17.40 1.01 -2.59
N LYS A 42 17.14 -0.25 -2.21
CA LYS A 42 17.40 -1.39 -3.10
C LYS A 42 16.59 -1.33 -4.39
N LEU A 43 15.30 -0.99 -4.31
CA LEU A 43 14.45 -0.86 -5.48
C LEU A 43 14.95 0.23 -6.42
N SER A 44 15.38 1.38 -5.88
CA SER A 44 15.96 2.49 -6.66
C SER A 44 17.17 2.03 -7.49
N LEU A 45 18.12 1.32 -6.86
CA LEU A 45 19.29 0.78 -7.54
C LEU A 45 18.92 -0.23 -8.63
N ILE A 46 17.93 -1.08 -8.36
CA ILE A 46 17.44 -2.04 -9.36
C ILE A 46 16.80 -1.32 -10.55
N THR A 47 15.95 -0.32 -10.30
CA THR A 47 15.29 0.43 -11.37
C THR A 47 16.27 1.26 -12.18
N GLU A 48 17.31 1.80 -11.56
CA GLU A 48 18.41 2.50 -12.24
C GLU A 48 19.17 1.55 -13.16
N ALA A 49 19.60 0.38 -12.65
CA ALA A 49 20.26 -0.63 -13.47
C ALA A 49 19.39 -1.16 -14.62
N LEU A 50 18.08 -1.36 -14.38
CA LEU A 50 17.13 -1.75 -15.42
C LEU A 50 17.00 -0.66 -16.49
N TRP A 51 16.97 0.61 -16.08
CA TRP A 51 16.91 1.71 -17.02
C TRP A 51 18.17 1.81 -17.87
N GLU A 52 19.36 1.68 -17.27
CA GLU A 52 20.62 1.70 -18.02
C GLU A 52 20.67 0.60 -19.09
N ILE A 53 20.22 -0.61 -18.75
CA ILE A 53 20.11 -1.72 -19.71
C ILE A 53 19.19 -1.34 -20.86
N VAL A 54 17.97 -0.88 -20.57
CA VAL A 54 16.97 -0.52 -21.58
C VAL A 54 17.42 0.65 -22.45
N ALA A 55 17.99 1.69 -21.85
CA ALA A 55 18.50 2.86 -22.56
C ALA A 55 19.64 2.47 -23.51
N SER A 56 20.51 1.56 -23.10
CA SER A 56 21.63 1.08 -23.92
C SER A 56 21.20 0.26 -25.14
N GLU A 57 20.12 -0.52 -25.04
CA GLU A 57 19.67 -1.42 -26.11
C GLU A 57 18.66 -0.78 -27.07
N ALA A 58 17.79 0.11 -26.58
CA ALA A 58 16.63 0.59 -27.33
C ALA A 58 16.68 2.07 -27.74
N ASN A 59 17.81 2.76 -27.46
CA ASN A 59 18.02 4.17 -27.78
C ASN A 59 16.88 5.08 -27.27
N TYR A 60 16.30 4.74 -26.11
CA TYR A 60 15.31 5.57 -25.44
C TYR A 60 16.01 6.70 -24.68
N GLY A 61 15.48 7.91 -24.82
CA GLY A 61 15.89 9.05 -24.02
C GLY A 61 15.10 9.14 -22.72
N GLU A 62 15.56 10.04 -21.86
CA GLU A 62 14.84 10.45 -20.65
C GLU A 62 13.42 10.97 -20.92
N PRO A 63 13.13 11.73 -22.00
CA PRO A 63 11.77 12.20 -22.29
C PRO A 63 10.78 11.04 -22.52
N GLU A 64 11.21 9.98 -23.22
CA GLU A 64 10.39 8.81 -23.48
C GLU A 64 10.09 8.04 -22.19
N LEU A 65 11.06 7.96 -21.27
CA LEU A 65 10.84 7.36 -19.95
C LEU A 65 9.78 8.12 -19.16
N LEU A 66 9.91 9.44 -19.08
CA LEU A 66 8.97 10.28 -18.36
C LEU A 66 7.55 10.14 -18.92
N GLN A 67 7.41 10.12 -20.24
CA GLN A 67 6.13 9.87 -20.90
C GLN A 67 5.57 8.49 -20.53
N LYS A 68 6.41 7.44 -20.51
CA LYS A 68 5.96 6.09 -20.11
C LYS A 68 5.54 6.02 -18.66
N ILE A 69 6.23 6.72 -17.76
CA ILE A 69 5.83 6.81 -16.35
C ILE A 69 4.45 7.46 -16.24
N GLU A 70 4.21 8.58 -16.94
CA GLU A 70 2.91 9.26 -16.94
C GLU A 70 1.78 8.36 -17.46
N MET A 71 2.02 7.63 -18.56
CA MET A 71 1.07 6.66 -19.08
C MET A 71 0.73 5.57 -18.05
N VAL A 72 1.74 5.02 -17.37
CA VAL A 72 1.54 3.97 -16.34
C VAL A 72 0.75 4.51 -15.15
N VAL A 73 1.00 5.76 -14.73
CA VAL A 73 0.23 6.42 -13.66
C VAL A 73 -1.23 6.56 -14.06
N SER A 74 -1.51 7.09 -15.26
CA SER A 74 -2.87 7.28 -15.76
C SER A 74 -3.64 5.94 -15.88
N ASP A 75 -3.00 4.91 -16.44
CA ASP A 75 -3.58 3.57 -16.56
C ASP A 75 -3.89 2.96 -15.18
N ARG A 76 -3.05 3.23 -14.18
CA ARG A 76 -3.27 2.78 -12.81
C ARG A 76 -4.45 3.49 -12.16
N GLU A 77 -4.54 4.80 -12.31
CA GLU A 77 -5.68 5.59 -11.81
C GLU A 77 -6.99 5.15 -12.46
N GLN A 78 -7.00 4.91 -13.77
CA GLN A 78 -8.16 4.43 -14.49
C GLN A 78 -8.64 3.07 -13.96
N ARG A 79 -7.70 2.15 -13.68
CA ARG A 79 -8.00 0.82 -13.12
C ARG A 79 -8.53 0.89 -11.69
N LEU A 80 -8.02 1.81 -10.86
CA LEU A 80 -8.51 2.02 -9.50
C LEU A 80 -9.88 2.72 -9.46
N GLY A 81 -10.14 3.63 -10.40
CA GLY A 81 -11.39 4.39 -10.49
C GLY A 81 -12.56 3.62 -11.12
N LYS A 82 -12.28 2.60 -11.93
CA LYS A 82 -13.32 1.85 -12.64
C LYS A 82 -14.16 1.03 -11.66
N LYS A 83 -15.48 1.28 -11.65
CA LYS A 83 -16.46 0.50 -10.90
C LYS A 83 -17.40 -0.22 -11.87
N LEU A 84 -17.78 -1.43 -11.50
CA LEU A 84 -18.71 -2.28 -12.25
C LEU A 84 -19.93 -2.56 -11.38
N SER A 85 -21.09 -2.60 -12.01
CA SER A 85 -22.27 -3.14 -11.35
C SER A 85 -22.22 -4.67 -11.36
N CYS A 86 -22.38 -5.28 -10.20
CA CYS A 86 -22.51 -6.73 -10.10
C CYS A 86 -23.85 -7.18 -10.71
N SER A 87 -23.82 -8.09 -11.67
CA SER A 87 -25.06 -8.62 -12.30
C SER A 87 -26.02 -9.34 -11.34
N ARG A 88 -25.52 -9.81 -10.18
CA ARG A 88 -26.33 -10.56 -9.20
C ARG A 88 -26.95 -9.67 -8.11
N CYS A 89 -26.19 -8.73 -7.56
CA CYS A 89 -26.65 -7.88 -6.43
C CYS A 89 -26.74 -6.39 -6.78
N ASN A 90 -26.42 -6.01 -8.02
CA ASN A 90 -26.43 -4.65 -8.56
C ASN A 90 -25.60 -3.62 -7.78
N MET A 91 -24.72 -4.06 -6.88
CA MET A 91 -23.81 -3.20 -6.15
C MET A 91 -22.63 -2.82 -7.02
N LEU A 92 -22.17 -1.57 -6.89
CA LEU A 92 -20.94 -1.10 -7.51
C LEU A 92 -19.73 -1.68 -6.78
N VAL A 93 -18.88 -2.38 -7.51
CA VAL A 93 -17.64 -2.99 -7.02
C VAL A 93 -16.48 -2.50 -7.88
N ALA A 94 -15.28 -2.36 -7.31
CA ALA A 94 -14.09 -2.03 -8.07
C ALA A 94 -13.84 -3.07 -9.16
N ALA A 95 -13.50 -2.60 -10.37
CA ALA A 95 -13.26 -3.44 -11.54
C ALA A 95 -12.01 -4.32 -11.42
N SER A 96 -11.14 -4.02 -10.44
CA SER A 96 -9.96 -4.81 -10.10
C SER A 96 -10.28 -6.09 -9.33
N LYS A 97 -11.53 -6.32 -8.91
CA LYS A 97 -11.92 -7.53 -8.18
C LYS A 97 -12.49 -8.58 -9.13
N GLU A 98 -12.02 -9.82 -9.02
CA GLU A 98 -12.56 -10.95 -9.78
C GLU A 98 -13.96 -11.36 -9.31
N LYS A 99 -14.28 -11.07 -8.04
CA LYS A 99 -15.55 -11.43 -7.40
C LYS A 99 -16.16 -10.23 -6.68
N CYS A 100 -17.48 -10.19 -6.66
CA CYS A 100 -18.24 -9.24 -5.88
C CYS A 100 -17.98 -9.45 -4.39
N ILE A 101 -17.52 -8.41 -3.70
CA ILE A 101 -17.27 -8.45 -2.25
C ILE A 101 -18.55 -8.66 -1.42
N TYR A 102 -19.72 -8.38 -2.00
CA TYR A 102 -21.01 -8.45 -1.30
C TYR A 102 -21.70 -9.81 -1.48
N CYS A 103 -21.76 -10.34 -2.70
CA CYS A 103 -22.52 -11.56 -3.00
C CYS A 103 -21.68 -12.72 -3.55
N GLY A 104 -20.36 -12.52 -3.72
CA GLY A 104 -19.42 -13.54 -4.18
C GLY A 104 -19.53 -13.91 -5.66
N ALA A 105 -20.45 -13.32 -6.42
CA ALA A 105 -20.58 -13.58 -7.87
C ALA A 105 -19.35 -13.10 -8.64
N ALA A 106 -18.96 -13.82 -9.68
CA ALA A 106 -17.87 -13.41 -10.56
C ALA A 106 -18.22 -12.09 -11.28
N LEU A 107 -17.23 -11.20 -11.40
CA LEU A 107 -17.35 -9.96 -12.16
C LEU A 107 -16.77 -10.18 -13.56
N ALA A 108 -17.48 -9.69 -14.59
CA ALA A 108 -17.19 -10.06 -15.98
C ALA A 108 -16.03 -9.28 -16.63
N ASP A 109 -15.42 -8.34 -15.92
CA ASP A 109 -14.41 -7.46 -16.52
C ASP A 109 -13.00 -7.96 -16.26
N LYS A 110 -12.28 -8.22 -17.35
CA LYS A 110 -10.84 -8.44 -17.35
C LYS A 110 -10.19 -7.10 -17.61
N THR A 111 -10.20 -6.19 -16.65
CA THR A 111 -9.25 -5.08 -16.71
C THR A 111 -7.86 -5.68 -16.80
N ARG A 112 -6.99 -5.17 -17.70
CA ARG A 112 -5.61 -5.65 -17.80
C ARG A 112 -4.98 -5.53 -16.40
N SER A 113 -4.78 -6.66 -15.73
CA SER A 113 -4.01 -6.70 -14.51
C SER A 113 -2.57 -6.35 -14.88
N SER A 114 -2.00 -5.40 -14.15
CA SER A 114 -0.57 -5.15 -14.22
C SER A 114 0.10 -6.26 -13.41
N PRO A 115 1.24 -6.80 -13.85
CA PRO A 115 2.06 -7.68 -13.02
C PRO A 115 2.46 -7.08 -11.67
N PHE A 116 2.33 -5.75 -11.50
CA PHE A 116 2.65 -5.01 -10.28
C PHE A 116 1.42 -4.63 -9.43
N ASP A 117 0.23 -5.13 -9.79
CA ASP A 117 -1.03 -4.85 -9.06
C ASP A 117 -1.46 -5.98 -8.12
N GLU A 118 -0.71 -7.09 -8.07
CA GLU A 118 -0.97 -8.25 -7.20
C GLU A 118 -0.59 -8.00 -5.73
#